data_AF-A0A540V4M8-F1
#
_entry.id   AF-A0A540V4M8-F1
#
_cell.length_a   1.000
_cell.length_b   1.000
_cell.length_c   1.000
_cell.angle_alpha   90.00
_cell.angle_beta   90.00
_cell.angle_gamma   90.00
#
_symmetry.space_group_name_H-M   'P 1'
#
loop_
_entity.id
_entity.type
_entity.pdbx_description
1 polymer ?
#
loop_
_entity_poly.entity_id
_entity_poly.type
_entity_poly.pdbx_seq_one_letter_code
_entity_poly.pdbx_strand_id
1 'polypeptide(L)' 'MAIKNLLTINRKKTKGALANPKKESSFPADLMTKCPSCRKIFLTKEVETNLKVCPNCDHHFK' A
#
# COMPACT_ATOMS: atom_id res chain seq x y z
N MET A 1 -48.01 -9.54 -28.30
CA MET A 1 -46.88 -9.82 -27.38
C MET A 1 -45.75 -10.45 -28.17
N ALA A 2 -44.78 -9.67 -28.63
CA ALA A 2 -43.57 -10.18 -29.27
C ALA A 2 -42.38 -9.62 -28.50
N ILE A 3 -41.78 -10.46 -27.68
CA ILE A 3 -40.58 -10.14 -26.93
C ILE A 3 -39.38 -10.45 -27.84
N LYS A 4 -38.28 -9.73 -27.58
CA LYS A 4 -36.88 -10.13 -27.78
C LYS A 4 -36.29 -9.83 -29.17
N ASN A 5 -35.69 -8.65 -29.30
CA ASN A 5 -34.24 -8.44 -29.07
C ASN A 5 -33.75 -7.22 -29.86
N LEU A 6 -33.92 -6.02 -29.29
CA LEU A 6 -33.41 -4.76 -29.85
C LEU A 6 -32.07 -4.34 -29.24
N LEU A 7 -31.27 -5.30 -28.76
CA LEU A 7 -29.98 -5.02 -28.13
C LEU A 7 -28.85 -5.73 -28.88
N THR A 8 -28.75 -5.49 -30.18
CA THR A 8 -27.48 -5.60 -30.90
C THR A 8 -26.57 -4.44 -30.48
N ILE A 9 -26.24 -4.39 -29.19
CA ILE A 9 -25.27 -3.44 -28.65
C ILE A 9 -23.90 -4.00 -29.04
N ASN A 10 -23.32 -3.40 -30.08
CA ASN A 10 -21.91 -3.51 -30.42
C ASN A 10 -21.08 -2.98 -29.24
N ARG A 11 -20.82 -3.84 -28.25
CA ARG A 11 -19.95 -3.54 -27.10
C ARG A 11 -18.52 -3.48 -27.61
N LYS A 12 -18.12 -2.34 -28.20
CA LYS A 12 -16.70 -1.98 -28.32
C LYS A 12 -16.15 -1.93 -26.89
N LYS A 13 -15.41 -2.98 -26.51
CA LYS A 13 -14.63 -3.05 -25.27
C LYS A 13 -13.74 -1.81 -25.23
N THR A 14 -14.14 -0.83 -24.42
CA THR A 14 -13.23 0.19 -23.91
C THR A 14 -12.14 -0.55 -23.16
N LYS A 15 -10.93 -0.58 -23.73
CA LYS A 15 -9.71 -0.98 -23.02
C LYS A 15 -9.39 0.14 -22.02
N GLY A 16 -10.18 0.25 -20.97
CA GLY A 16 -9.84 1.02 -19.78
C GLY A 16 -8.85 0.20 -18.98
N ALA A 17 -7.56 0.38 -19.25
CA ALA A 17 -6.45 0.16 -18.33
C ALA A 17 -5.13 0.23 -19.11
N LEU A 18 -4.51 1.40 -19.11
CA LEU A 18 -3.08 1.43 -18.88
C LEU A 18 -2.83 2.46 -17.80
N ALA A 19 -3.26 2.08 -16.58
CA ALA A 19 -2.70 2.67 -15.38
C ALA A 19 -1.17 2.56 -15.51
N ASN A 20 -0.51 3.70 -15.46
CA ASN A 20 0.93 3.84 -15.48
C ASN A 20 1.55 2.87 -14.44
N PRO A 21 2.36 1.87 -14.84
CA PRO A 21 3.00 0.95 -13.89
C PRO A 21 4.09 1.62 -13.02
N LYS A 22 4.30 2.94 -13.13
CA LYS A 22 5.34 3.67 -12.39
C LYS A 22 4.85 4.34 -11.09
N LYS A 23 3.75 3.87 -10.50
CA LYS A 23 3.28 4.34 -9.18
C LYS A 23 3.03 3.22 -8.17
N GLU A 24 3.49 2.01 -8.44
CA GLU A 24 3.56 0.92 -7.45
C GLU A 24 4.77 1.07 -6.51
N SER A 25 5.43 2.24 -6.49
CA SER A 25 6.54 2.57 -5.58
C SER A 25 6.20 3.71 -4.62
N SER A 26 4.90 3.93 -4.35
CA SER A 26 4.44 5.00 -3.44
C SER A 26 3.76 4.49 -2.17
N PHE A 27 3.67 3.17 -1.98
CA PHE A 27 3.39 2.59 -0.67
C PHE A 27 4.74 2.19 -0.08
N PRO A 28 5.27 2.90 0.93
CA PRO A 28 6.47 2.45 1.60
C PRO A 28 6.11 1.11 2.24
N ALA A 29 6.67 0.03 1.71
CA ALA A 29 6.45 -1.35 2.15
C ALA A 29 6.92 -1.60 3.60
N ASP A 30 7.28 -0.54 4.32
CA ASP A 30 7.91 -0.58 5.62
C ASP A 30 7.39 0.58 6.47
N LEU A 31 6.06 0.66 6.64
CA LEU A 31 5.44 1.61 7.58
C LEU A 31 5.71 1.21 9.04
N MET A 32 6.05 -0.06 9.29
CA MET A 32 6.14 -0.66 10.61
C MET A 32 7.50 -1.35 10.80
N THR A 33 8.25 -0.93 11.82
CA THR A 33 9.54 -1.51 12.22
C THR A 33 9.38 -2.32 13.50
N LYS A 34 9.87 -3.56 13.51
CA LYS A 34 9.93 -4.39 14.73
C LYS A 34 11.22 -4.14 15.48
N CYS A 35 11.14 -3.83 16.78
CA CYS A 35 12.31 -3.72 17.62
C CYS A 35 12.92 -5.11 17.93
N PRO A 36 14.23 -5.33 17.71
CA PRO A 36 14.88 -6.60 18.05
C PRO A 36 15.01 -6.82 19.56
N SER A 37 15.06 -5.74 20.36
CA SER A 37 15.21 -5.80 21.82
C SER A 37 13.88 -6.11 22.52
N CYS A 38 12.87 -5.25 22.35
CA CYS A 38 11.58 -5.41 23.05
C CYS A 38 10.51 -6.16 22.25
N ARG A 39 10.79 -6.54 20.99
CA ARG A 39 9.88 -7.25 20.05
C ARG A 39 8.58 -6.51 19.73
N LYS A 40 8.44 -5.26 20.18
CA LYS A 40 7.31 -4.38 19.85
C LYS A 40 7.45 -3.85 18.43
N ILE A 41 6.31 -3.60 17.82
CA ILE A 41 6.19 -3.05 16.47
C ILE A 41 5.90 -1.56 16.63
N PHE A 42 6.71 -0.72 15.99
CA PHE A 42 6.57 0.74 15.97
C PHE A 42 6.38 1.21 14.55
N LEU A 43 5.85 2.42 14.38
CA LEU A 43 5.82 3.05 13.08
C LEU A 43 7.24 3.49 12.69
N THR A 44 7.66 3.27 11.46
CA THR A 44 9.00 3.68 10.98
C THR A 44 9.20 5.18 11.15
N LYS A 45 8.15 5.98 10.94
CA LYS A 45 8.15 7.42 11.19
C LYS A 45 8.40 7.78 12.66
N GLU A 46 7.88 7.00 13.61
CA GLU A 46 8.07 7.23 15.05
C GLU A 46 9.50 6.91 15.49
N VAL A 47 10.09 5.88 14.89
CA VAL A 47 11.49 5.50 15.13
C VAL A 47 12.42 6.54 14.51
N GLU A 48 12.12 7.03 13.30
CA GLU A 48 12.89 8.10 12.64
C GLU A 48 12.84 9.43 13.42
N THR A 49 11.68 9.84 13.95
CA THR A 49 11.57 11.05 14.77
C THR A 49 12.29 10.91 16.12
N ASN A 50 12.40 9.69 16.65
CA ASN A 50 13.20 9.36 17.83
C ASN A 50 14.68 9.08 17.53
N LEU A 51 15.23 9.60 16.43
CA LEU A 51 16.66 9.42 16.07
C LEU A 51 17.08 7.95 15.95
N LYS A 52 16.16 7.09 15.46
CA LYS A 52 16.34 5.64 15.37
C LYS A 52 16.53 4.97 16.74
N VAL A 53 15.87 5.48 17.77
CA VAL A 53 15.84 4.87 19.12
C VAL A 53 14.47 4.28 19.37
N CYS A 54 14.42 3.06 19.92
CA CYS A 54 13.18 2.44 20.31
C CYS A 54 12.55 3.18 21.50
N PRO A 55 11.32 3.72 21.39
CA PRO A 55 10.69 4.50 22.46
C PRO A 55 10.26 3.67 23.68
N ASN A 56 10.46 2.35 23.66
CA ASN A 56 10.07 1.46 24.75
C ASN A 56 11.23 0.84 25.52
N CYS A 57 12.41 0.72 24.90
CA CYS A 57 13.55 0.04 25.52
C CYS A 57 14.88 0.74 25.24
N ASP A 58 14.84 1.94 24.66
CA ASP A 58 15.99 2.79 24.35
C ASP A 58 17.06 2.10 23.48
N HIS A 59 16.65 1.06 22.74
CA HIS A 59 17.54 0.36 21.83
C HIS A 59 17.78 1.20 20.57
N HIS A 60 19.05 1.48 20.28
CA HIS A 60 19.47 2.14 19.04
C HIS A 60 19.42 1.18 17.85
N PHE A 61 18.57 1.48 16.88
CA PHE A 61 18.59 0.86 15.56
C PHE A 61 19.75 1.47 14.76
N LYS A 62 20.93 0.85 14.85
CA LYS A 62 22.11 1.23 14.03
C LYS A 62 21.91 0.85 12.57
#